data_AF-X8IRX8-F1
#
_entry.id   AF-X8IRX8-F1
#
_cell.length_a   1.000
_cell.length_b   1.000
_cell.length_c   1.000
_cell.angle_alpha   90.00
_cell.angle_beta   90.00
_cell.angle_gamma   90.00
#
_symmetry.space_group_name_H-M   'P 1'
#
loop_
_entity.id
_entity.type
_entity.pdbx_description
1 polymer ?
#
loop_
_entity_poly.entity_id
_entity_poly.type
_entity_poly.pdbx_seq_one_letter_code
_entity_poly.pdbx_strand_id
1 'polypeptide(L)'
;MGAMKVQCSGECILVIKRKIQKVSAFSFVGDYMVAFDVQGVPIDGARINSNQQLYTVLYYEKLHMIALVVKRPSPCAIVLVFRSGADYDDVISLLQQTAESVRFSRQNFKISSYADRIAEKLMDGVELAIMDVVDKSEVEACPVCGMEVQPGAMYCMDCGAEL
;
A
#
# COMPACT_ATOMS: atom_id res chain seq x y z
N MET A 1 11.35 5.24 -21.91
CA MET A 1 11.44 6.00 -20.65
C MET A 1 12.65 5.51 -19.87
N GLY A 2 13.46 6.42 -19.32
CA GLY A 2 14.65 6.06 -18.53
C GLY A 2 14.26 5.49 -17.16
N ALA A 3 15.19 4.75 -16.54
CA ALA A 3 15.03 4.29 -15.17
C ALA A 3 15.04 5.46 -14.19
N MET A 4 14.02 5.57 -13.34
CA MET A 4 14.02 6.49 -12.20
C MET A 4 14.60 5.77 -10.98
N LYS A 5 15.43 6.45 -10.20
CA LYS A 5 16.04 5.88 -9.00
C LYS A 5 15.79 6.80 -7.81
N VAL A 6 15.45 6.18 -6.68
CA VAL A 6 15.38 6.85 -5.37
C VAL A 6 16.46 6.26 -4.51
N GLN A 7 17.38 7.10 -4.03
CA GLN A 7 18.36 6.71 -3.03
C GLN A 7 17.78 7.06 -1.66
N CYS A 8 17.67 6.09 -0.75
CA CYS A 8 17.14 6.36 0.58
C CYS A 8 18.16 7.20 1.37
N SER A 9 17.76 8.41 1.74
CA SER A 9 18.54 9.31 2.59
C SER A 9 18.46 8.91 4.07
N GLY A 10 17.37 8.25 4.47
CA GLY A 10 17.14 7.68 5.79
C GLY A 10 17.05 6.15 5.77
N GLU A 11 16.89 5.56 6.96
CA GLU A 11 16.65 4.11 7.06
C GLU A 11 15.29 3.76 6.46
N CYS A 12 15.29 2.88 5.46
CA CYS A 12 14.09 2.21 4.96
C CYS A 12 14.19 0.71 5.31
N ILE A 13 13.13 0.19 5.90
CA ILE A 13 13.02 -1.23 6.23
C ILE A 13 11.94 -1.86 5.36
N LEU A 14 12.29 -2.98 4.74
CA LEU A 14 11.38 -3.84 4.00
C LEU A 14 11.12 -5.12 4.79
N VAL A 15 9.86 -5.48 4.92
CA VAL A 15 9.40 -6.70 5.59
C VAL A 15 8.64 -7.57 4.60
N ILE A 16 9.14 -8.79 4.36
CA ILE A 16 8.49 -9.80 3.52
C ILE A 16 8.43 -11.10 4.28
N LYS A 17 7.24 -11.68 4.45
CA LYS A 17 7.07 -12.97 5.15
C LYS A 17 7.82 -13.00 6.51
N ARG A 18 7.71 -11.91 7.29
CA ARG A 18 8.38 -11.69 8.58
C ARG A 18 9.91 -11.57 8.54
N LYS A 19 10.53 -11.60 7.36
CA LYS A 19 11.96 -11.30 7.20
C LYS A 19 12.15 -9.81 7.01
N ILE A 20 13.05 -9.23 7.79
CA ILE A 20 13.39 -7.82 7.79
C ILE A 20 14.66 -7.62 6.97
N GLN A 21 14.65 -6.65 6.05
CA GLN A 21 15.80 -6.27 5.23
C GLN A 21 15.90 -4.75 5.17
N LYS A 22 17.13 -4.21 5.19
CA LYS A 22 17.36 -2.79 4.99
C LYS A 22 17.39 -2.49 3.49
N VAL A 23 16.72 -1.40 3.09
CA VAL A 23 16.70 -0.92 1.71
C VAL A 23 17.57 0.32 1.61
N SER A 24 18.45 0.36 0.61
CA SER A 24 19.28 1.53 0.31
C SER A 24 18.76 2.35 -0.87
N ALA A 25 18.02 1.72 -1.78
CA ALA A 25 17.52 2.37 -2.97
C ALA A 25 16.33 1.62 -3.59
N PHE A 26 15.58 2.35 -4.41
CA PHE A 26 14.56 1.83 -5.30
C PHE A 26 14.88 2.22 -6.74
N SER A 27 14.53 1.36 -7.70
CA SER A 27 14.54 1.70 -9.11
C SER A 27 13.18 1.37 -9.74
N PHE A 28 12.68 2.31 -10.53
CA PHE A 28 11.43 2.23 -11.27
C PHE A 28 11.74 2.27 -12.76
N VAL A 29 11.36 1.22 -13.49
CA VAL A 29 11.67 1.05 -14.91
C VAL A 29 10.47 0.43 -15.63
N GLY A 30 9.79 1.22 -16.48
CA GLY A 30 8.51 0.77 -17.05
C GLY A 30 7.53 0.46 -15.92
N ASP A 31 6.94 -0.74 -15.92
CA ASP A 31 6.04 -1.23 -14.86
C ASP A 31 6.77 -1.82 -13.64
N TYR A 32 8.11 -1.87 -13.64
CA TYR A 32 8.85 -2.57 -12.61
C TYR A 32 9.29 -1.64 -11.47
N MET A 33 9.08 -2.07 -10.24
CA MET A 33 9.78 -1.59 -9.04
C MET A 33 10.81 -2.63 -8.61
N VAL A 34 12.02 -2.19 -8.27
CA VAL A 34 13.08 -3.02 -7.68
C VAL A 34 13.64 -2.33 -6.44
N ALA A 35 13.61 -3.00 -5.29
CA ALA A 35 14.31 -2.55 -4.09
C ALA A 35 15.71 -3.18 -3.99
N PHE A 36 16.69 -2.41 -3.50
CA PHE A 36 18.09 -2.83 -3.36
C PHE A 36 18.53 -2.78 -1.90
N ASP A 37 19.33 -3.75 -1.47
CA ASP A 37 19.92 -3.80 -0.14
C ASP A 37 21.08 -2.81 0.03
N VAL A 38 21.71 -2.78 1.20
CA VAL A 38 22.82 -1.86 1.51
C VAL A 38 24.11 -2.16 0.72
N GLN A 39 24.19 -3.32 0.06
CA GLN A 39 25.26 -3.70 -0.84
C GLN A 39 24.95 -3.35 -2.31
N GLY A 40 23.76 -2.79 -2.58
CA GLY A 40 23.30 -2.46 -3.93
C GLY A 40 22.81 -3.68 -4.71
N VAL A 41 22.51 -4.78 -4.04
CA VAL A 41 21.98 -6.02 -4.64
C VAL A 41 20.45 -5.99 -4.61
N PRO A 42 19.75 -6.39 -5.68
CA PRO A 42 18.30 -6.52 -5.66
C PRO A 42 17.83 -7.46 -4.55
N ILE A 43 16.87 -7.01 -3.75
CA ILE A 43 16.29 -7.80 -2.67
C ILE A 43 15.34 -8.84 -3.26
N ASP A 44 15.51 -10.11 -2.85
CA ASP A 44 14.64 -11.20 -3.28
C ASP A 44 13.19 -10.95 -2.84
N GLY A 45 12.25 -11.21 -3.74
CA GLY A 45 10.83 -10.90 -3.56
C GLY A 45 10.46 -9.42 -3.69
N ALA A 46 11.41 -8.50 -3.83
CA ALA A 46 11.16 -7.05 -3.97
C ALA A 46 11.40 -6.52 -5.39
N ARG A 47 11.35 -7.41 -6.39
CA ARG A 47 11.25 -7.08 -7.82
C ARG A 47 9.82 -7.35 -8.28
N ILE A 48 9.07 -6.30 -8.54
CA ILE A 48 7.62 -6.36 -8.74
C ILE A 48 7.29 -5.69 -10.06
N ASN A 49 6.62 -6.41 -10.98
CA ASN A 49 5.87 -5.78 -12.06
C ASN A 49 4.55 -5.26 -11.47
N SER A 50 4.46 -3.95 -11.28
CA SER A 50 3.39 -3.30 -10.54
C SER A 50 2.01 -3.60 -11.13
N ASN A 51 1.83 -3.43 -12.44
CA ASN A 51 0.54 -3.62 -13.11
C ASN A 51 0.13 -5.10 -13.26
N GLN A 52 1.08 -6.05 -13.20
CA GLN A 52 0.77 -7.48 -13.33
C GLN A 52 0.70 -8.23 -12.00
N GLN A 53 1.50 -7.84 -11.02
CA GLN A 53 1.71 -8.59 -9.78
C GLN A 53 1.09 -7.94 -8.55
N LEU A 54 0.83 -6.64 -8.55
CA LEU A 54 0.13 -6.01 -7.42
C LEU A 54 -1.37 -6.26 -7.51
N TYR A 55 -1.97 -6.40 -6.35
CA TYR A 55 -3.41 -6.39 -6.14
C TYR A 55 -3.88 -5.00 -5.72
N THR A 56 -3.22 -4.42 -4.71
CA THR A 56 -3.45 -3.07 -4.22
C THR A 56 -2.18 -2.55 -3.55
N VAL A 57 -2.07 -1.24 -3.44
CA VAL A 57 -1.10 -0.55 -2.59
C VAL A 57 -1.85 0.11 -1.45
N LEU A 58 -1.49 -0.23 -0.21
CA LEU A 58 -1.99 0.47 0.96
C LEU A 58 -0.92 1.45 1.42
N TYR A 59 -1.31 2.59 1.96
CA TYR A 59 -0.37 3.55 2.53
C TYR A 59 -0.91 4.18 3.81
N TYR A 60 0.01 4.60 4.68
CA TYR A 60 -0.30 5.39 5.87
C TYR A 60 0.79 6.43 6.10
N GLU A 61 0.52 7.65 5.67
CA GLU A 61 1.46 8.77 5.64
C GLU A 61 1.95 9.17 7.04
N LYS A 62 1.10 9.09 8.08
CA LYS A 62 1.48 9.47 9.46
C LYS A 62 2.60 8.60 10.04
N LEU A 63 2.78 7.38 9.53
CA LEU A 63 3.89 6.49 9.92
C LEU A 63 4.89 6.26 8.78
N HIS A 64 4.75 6.96 7.65
CA HIS A 64 5.52 6.74 6.43
C HIS A 64 5.61 5.24 6.06
N MET A 65 4.44 4.59 6.01
CA MET A 65 4.33 3.15 5.73
C MET A 65 3.63 2.92 4.40
N ILE A 66 4.16 1.97 3.62
CA ILE A 66 3.55 1.48 2.37
C ILE A 66 3.45 -0.04 2.48
N ALA A 67 2.29 -0.62 2.21
CA ALA A 67 2.14 -2.06 2.09
C ALA A 67 1.71 -2.41 0.66
N LEU A 68 2.58 -3.14 -0.03
CA LEU A 68 2.33 -3.69 -1.36
C LEU A 68 1.71 -5.07 -1.18
N VAL A 69 0.43 -5.21 -1.56
CA VAL A 69 -0.22 -6.53 -1.59
C VAL A 69 0.04 -7.13 -2.96
N VAL A 70 0.93 -8.13 -3.01
CA VAL A 70 1.29 -8.88 -4.21
C VAL A 70 0.33 -10.05 -4.35
N LYS A 71 -0.24 -10.28 -5.55
CA LYS A 71 -1.10 -11.44 -5.87
C LYS A 71 -0.37 -12.58 -6.56
N ARG A 72 0.78 -12.33 -7.21
CA ARG A 72 1.53 -13.32 -8.01
C ARG A 72 3.04 -13.20 -7.81
N PRO A 73 3.81 -14.32 -7.82
CA PRO A 73 3.36 -15.69 -8.11
C PRO A 73 2.62 -16.37 -6.96
N SER A 74 2.84 -15.92 -5.72
CA SER A 74 2.09 -16.34 -4.53
C SER A 74 1.68 -15.08 -3.79
N PRO A 75 0.43 -14.97 -3.31
CA PRO A 75 0.02 -13.79 -2.57
C PRO A 75 0.88 -13.54 -1.33
N CYS A 76 1.31 -12.31 -1.12
CA CYS A 76 1.97 -11.88 0.11
C CYS A 76 1.92 -10.35 0.27
N ALA A 77 2.07 -9.88 1.50
CA ALA A 77 2.31 -8.47 1.78
C ALA A 77 3.82 -8.19 1.83
N ILE A 78 4.21 -7.06 1.24
CA ILE A 78 5.53 -6.45 1.38
C ILE A 78 5.31 -5.11 2.06
N VAL A 79 5.86 -4.94 3.26
CA VAL A 79 5.71 -3.70 4.03
C VAL A 79 7.01 -2.91 3.99
N LEU A 80 6.92 -1.66 3.58
CA LEU A 80 7.99 -0.68 3.60
C LEU A 80 7.72 0.32 4.72
N VAL A 81 8.74 0.57 5.54
CA VAL A 81 8.70 1.56 6.62
C VAL A 81 9.86 2.52 6.43
N PHE A 82 9.54 3.80 6.29
CA PHE A 82 10.52 4.83 6.00
C PHE A 82 10.75 5.72 7.24
N ARG A 83 12.02 5.96 7.57
CA ARG A 83 12.36 6.96 8.57
C ARG A 83 12.28 8.39 8.03
N SER A 84 12.62 8.58 6.75
CA SER A 84 12.57 9.86 6.05
C SER A 84 11.21 10.01 5.36
N GLY A 85 10.48 11.09 5.67
CA GLY A 85 9.23 11.41 4.98
C GLY A 85 9.45 11.71 3.49
N ALA A 86 10.58 12.36 3.15
CA ALA A 86 10.93 12.63 1.76
C ALA A 86 11.17 11.34 0.95
N ASP A 87 11.88 10.36 1.54
CA ASP A 87 12.07 9.06 0.87
C ASP A 87 10.73 8.33 0.65
N TYR A 88 9.81 8.44 1.62
CA TYR A 88 8.45 7.91 1.49
C TYR A 88 7.68 8.62 0.37
N ASP A 89 7.68 9.94 0.34
CA ASP A 89 6.97 10.76 -0.65
C ASP A 89 7.47 10.48 -2.08
N ASP A 90 8.79 10.36 -2.26
CA ASP A 90 9.40 10.01 -3.54
C ASP A 90 8.96 8.60 -4.00
N VAL A 91 9.03 7.61 -3.10
CA VAL A 91 8.68 6.22 -3.43
C VAL A 91 7.18 6.05 -3.69
N ILE A 92 6.29 6.63 -2.89
CA ILE A 92 4.85 6.53 -3.13
C ILE A 92 4.45 7.23 -4.43
N SER A 93 5.05 8.38 -4.75
CA SER A 93 4.79 9.11 -5.99
C SER A 93 5.21 8.31 -7.22
N LEU A 94 6.38 7.65 -7.17
CA LEU A 94 6.84 6.80 -8.28
C LEU A 94 6.04 5.50 -8.39
N LEU A 95 5.62 4.93 -7.27
CA LEU A 95 4.69 3.80 -7.26
C LEU A 95 3.37 4.17 -7.96
N GLN A 96 2.79 5.33 -7.65
CA GLN A 96 1.54 5.80 -8.29
C GLN A 96 1.70 5.96 -9.81
N GLN A 97 2.86 6.43 -10.28
CA GLN A 97 3.16 6.53 -11.71
C GLN A 97 3.39 5.16 -12.36
N THR A 98 4.06 4.25 -11.65
CA THR A 98 4.46 2.92 -12.17
C THR A 98 3.32 1.90 -12.10
N ALA A 99 2.37 2.10 -11.21
CA ALA A 99 1.27 1.20 -10.90
C ALA A 99 -0.09 1.82 -11.26
N GLU A 100 -0.18 2.45 -12.44
CA GLU A 100 -1.35 3.22 -12.89
C GLU A 100 -2.68 2.46 -12.84
N SER A 101 -2.65 1.13 -12.99
CA SER A 101 -3.84 0.27 -12.97
C SER A 101 -4.19 -0.28 -11.58
N VAL A 102 -3.39 0.04 -10.56
CA VAL A 102 -3.47 -0.54 -9.21
C VAL A 102 -4.18 0.44 -8.27
N ARG A 103 -5.09 -0.07 -7.44
CA ARG A 103 -5.75 0.74 -6.41
C ARG A 103 -4.75 1.12 -5.31
N PHE A 104 -4.62 2.42 -5.04
CA PHE A 104 -3.96 2.97 -3.86
C PHE A 104 -5.02 3.27 -2.81
N SER A 105 -4.78 2.88 -1.56
CA SER A 105 -5.75 3.09 -0.50
C SER A 105 -5.11 3.54 0.82
N ARG A 106 -5.63 4.63 1.39
CA ARG A 106 -5.20 5.19 2.67
C ARG A 106 -5.71 4.32 3.81
N GLN A 107 -4.83 3.96 4.72
CA GLN A 107 -5.12 3.10 5.86
C GLN A 107 -4.71 3.77 7.18
N ASN A 108 -4.80 3.05 8.29
CA ASN A 108 -4.39 3.49 9.61
C ASN A 108 -3.21 2.66 10.15
N PHE A 109 -2.87 2.82 11.43
CA PHE A 109 -1.78 2.13 12.09
C PHE A 109 -1.84 0.59 12.04
N LYS A 110 -2.98 0.00 11.68
CA LYS A 110 -3.14 -1.46 11.48
C LYS A 110 -2.84 -1.92 10.04
N ILE A 111 -2.29 -1.04 9.19
CA ILE A 111 -2.01 -1.31 7.77
C ILE A 111 -1.34 -2.66 7.51
N SER A 112 -0.30 -3.03 8.28
CA SER A 112 0.40 -4.31 8.09
C SER A 112 -0.52 -5.51 8.31
N SER A 113 -1.32 -5.49 9.39
CA SER A 113 -2.28 -6.57 9.67
C SER A 113 -3.38 -6.64 8.62
N TYR A 114 -3.79 -5.50 8.05
CA TYR A 114 -4.79 -5.49 7.00
C TYR A 114 -4.21 -6.04 5.68
N ALA A 115 -2.99 -5.64 5.32
CA ALA A 115 -2.27 -6.17 4.15
C ALA A 115 -2.10 -7.70 4.23
N ASP A 116 -1.70 -8.22 5.39
CA ASP A 116 -1.57 -9.66 5.62
C ASP A 116 -2.90 -10.39 5.45
N ARG A 117 -4.00 -9.86 6.02
CA ARG A 117 -5.34 -10.43 5.85
C ARG A 117 -5.80 -10.44 4.40
N ILE A 118 -5.51 -9.39 3.63
CA ILE A 118 -5.83 -9.36 2.19
C ILE A 118 -5.04 -10.44 1.47
N ALA A 119 -3.73 -10.54 1.72
CA ALA A 119 -2.89 -11.56 1.13
C ALA A 119 -3.38 -12.98 1.47
N GLU A 120 -3.77 -13.25 2.72
CA GLU A 120 -4.38 -14.52 3.15
C GLU A 120 -5.67 -14.83 2.36
N LYS A 121 -6.56 -13.87 2.20
CA LYS A 121 -7.79 -14.07 1.40
C LYS A 121 -7.51 -14.32 -0.07
N LEU A 122 -6.52 -13.65 -0.64
CA LEU A 122 -6.08 -13.94 -2.00
C LEU A 122 -5.50 -15.35 -2.13
N MET A 123 -4.82 -15.88 -1.09
CA MET A 123 -4.37 -17.28 -1.08
C MET A 123 -5.56 -18.25 -1.09
N ASP A 124 -6.65 -17.90 -0.43
CA ASP A 124 -7.91 -18.65 -0.45
C ASP A 124 -8.71 -18.48 -1.77
N GLY A 125 -8.19 -17.70 -2.73
CA GLY A 125 -8.89 -17.39 -3.99
C GLY A 125 -10.01 -16.35 -3.86
N VAL A 126 -10.05 -15.61 -2.76
CA VAL A 126 -11.07 -14.60 -2.46
C VAL A 126 -10.51 -13.20 -2.75
N GLU A 127 -11.13 -12.50 -3.69
CA GLU A 127 -10.89 -11.07 -3.92
C GLU A 127 -11.72 -10.22 -2.95
N LEU A 128 -11.13 -9.12 -2.47
CA LEU A 128 -11.73 -8.22 -1.49
C LEU A 128 -11.88 -6.81 -2.07
N ALA A 129 -13.04 -6.19 -1.86
CA ALA A 129 -13.15 -4.76 -2.04
C ALA A 129 -12.32 -4.04 -0.95
N ILE A 130 -11.38 -3.18 -1.37
CA ILE A 130 -10.50 -2.44 -0.47
C ILE A 130 -11.04 -1.03 -0.30
N MET A 131 -11.36 -0.64 0.93
CA MET A 131 -11.89 0.68 1.25
C MET A 131 -10.85 1.52 1.98
N ASP A 132 -10.88 2.82 1.74
CA ASP A 132 -10.08 3.78 2.49
C ASP A 132 -10.58 3.90 3.93
N VAL A 133 -9.66 4.04 4.88
CA VAL A 133 -10.04 4.35 6.26
C VAL A 133 -10.67 5.72 6.29
N VAL A 134 -11.89 5.78 6.82
CA VAL A 134 -12.57 7.05 7.04
C VAL A 134 -11.91 7.79 8.19
N ASP A 135 -11.64 9.09 7.98
CA ASP A 135 -11.20 9.92 9.09
C ASP A 135 -12.39 10.16 10.03
N LYS A 136 -12.26 9.73 11.28
CA LYS A 136 -13.32 9.86 12.28
C LYS A 136 -13.59 11.32 12.66
N SER A 137 -12.68 12.24 12.36
CA SER A 137 -12.94 13.68 12.50
C SER A 137 -13.80 14.25 11.37
N GLU A 138 -13.99 13.48 10.30
CA GLU A 138 -14.72 13.91 9.11
C GLU A 138 -16.02 13.13 8.91
N VAL A 139 -16.28 12.02 9.62
CA VAL A 139 -17.55 11.28 9.49
C VAL A 139 -18.76 12.07 9.99
N GLU A 140 -19.84 12.00 9.24
CA GLU A 140 -21.17 12.39 9.70
C GLU A 140 -21.89 11.17 10.28
N ALA A 141 -22.90 11.39 11.11
CA ALA A 141 -23.77 10.31 11.56
C ALA A 141 -24.97 10.22 10.62
N CYS A 142 -25.29 9.02 10.14
CA CYS A 142 -26.51 8.78 9.38
C CYS A 142 -27.72 9.25 10.21
N PRO A 143 -28.59 10.13 9.69
CA PRO A 143 -29.71 10.66 10.47
C PRO A 143 -30.78 9.60 10.77
N VAL A 144 -30.75 8.45 10.08
CA VAL A 144 -31.74 7.37 10.23
C VAL A 144 -31.29 6.32 11.25
N CYS A 145 -30.08 5.77 11.11
CA CYS A 145 -29.60 4.70 11.99
C CYS A 145 -28.49 5.13 12.96
N GLY A 146 -27.93 6.32 12.81
CA GLY A 146 -26.83 6.83 13.65
C GLY A 146 -25.45 6.24 13.33
N MET A 147 -25.32 5.39 12.31
CA MET A 147 -24.03 4.84 11.88
C MET A 147 -23.13 5.95 11.30
N GLU A 148 -21.82 5.89 11.58
CA GLU A 148 -20.82 6.76 10.95
C GLU A 148 -20.84 6.56 9.42
N VAL A 149 -20.97 7.65 8.67
CA VAL A 149 -21.00 7.69 7.20
C VAL A 149 -19.92 8.62 6.67
N GLN A 150 -19.35 8.28 5.51
CA GLN A 150 -18.39 9.15 4.84
C GLN A 150 -19.07 10.44 4.36
N PRO A 151 -18.42 11.61 4.48
CA PRO A 151 -18.90 12.85 3.86
C PRO A 151 -19.18 12.69 2.37
N GLY A 152 -20.35 13.13 1.94
CA GLY A 152 -20.75 13.06 0.54
C GLY A 152 -21.08 11.65 0.03
N ALA A 153 -21.20 10.65 0.92
CA ALA A 153 -21.82 9.38 0.55
C ALA A 153 -23.27 9.64 0.14
N MET A 154 -23.72 9.06 -0.99
CA MET A 154 -25.12 9.19 -1.43
C MET A 154 -26.06 8.30 -0.62
N TYR A 155 -25.55 7.19 -0.06
CA TYR A 155 -26.33 6.21 0.68
C TYR A 155 -25.56 5.69 1.89
N CYS A 156 -26.30 5.39 2.96
CA CYS A 156 -25.77 4.69 4.13
C CYS A 156 -25.56 3.21 3.79
N MET A 157 -24.30 2.76 3.87
CA MET A 157 -23.94 1.35 3.60
C MET A 157 -24.46 0.36 4.64
N ASP A 158 -25.00 0.86 5.77
CA ASP A 158 -25.54 0.03 6.84
C ASP A 158 -27.07 -0.13 6.73
N CYS A 159 -27.81 0.98 6.62
CA CYS A 159 -29.29 0.94 6.58
C CYS A 159 -29.92 1.22 5.21
N GLY A 160 -29.14 1.63 4.21
CA GLY A 160 -29.62 1.94 2.86
C GLY A 160 -30.33 3.30 2.70
N ALA A 161 -30.37 4.14 3.74
CA ALA A 161 -30.93 5.49 3.66
C ALA A 161 -30.13 6.38 2.71
N GLU A 162 -30.81 7.24 1.96
CA GLU A 162 -30.20 8.33 1.19
C GLU A 162 -29.69 9.43 2.15
N LEU A 163 -28.50 9.98 1.89
CA LEU A 163 -27.75 10.88 2.78
C LEU A 163 -27.60 12.28 2.18
#